data_AF-A0A511XL81-F1
#
_entry.id   AF-A0A511XL81-F1
#
_cell.length_a   1.000
_cell.length_b   1.000
_cell.length_c   1.000
_cell.angle_alpha   90.00
_cell.angle_beta   90.00
_cell.angle_gamma   90.00
#
_symmetry.space_group_name_H-M   'P 1'
#
loop_
_entity.id
_entity.type
_entity.pdbx_description
1 polymer ?
#
loop_
_entity_poly.entity_id
_entity_poly.type
_entity_poly.pdbx_seq_one_letter_code
_entity_poly.pdbx_strand_id
1 'polypeptide(L)'
;MVRKVKSKWLLTGLAALLPGCAVGPNYQKPQTWTPPKWRSTQVANGKNDSTTVPDAPDVAWWNVFHDAELTSLEDRVASQNLDIQRATEELAQSRT
;
A
#
# COMPACT_ATOMS: atom_id res chain seq x y z
N MET A 1 -2.59 54.97 27.19
CA MET A 1 -3.94 54.34 27.11
C MET A 1 -3.83 53.08 26.26
N VAL A 2 -3.51 51.94 26.87
CA VAL A 2 -3.32 50.66 26.14
C VAL A 2 -4.66 49.94 26.12
N ARG A 3 -5.29 49.84 24.93
CA ARG A 3 -6.52 49.07 24.75
C ARG A 3 -6.20 47.59 25.05
N LYS A 4 -6.82 47.02 26.10
CA LYS A 4 -6.83 45.57 26.31
C LYS A 4 -7.61 44.92 25.17
N VAL A 5 -6.91 44.57 24.09
CA VAL A 5 -7.45 43.74 23.02
C VAL A 5 -7.78 42.39 23.66
N LYS A 6 -9.05 42.01 23.63
CA LYS A 6 -9.56 40.81 24.32
C LYS A 6 -8.78 39.60 23.80
N SER A 7 -7.99 38.96 24.67
CA SER A 7 -7.11 37.81 24.37
C SER A 7 -7.79 36.69 23.54
N LYS A 8 -9.11 36.51 23.70
CA LYS A 8 -9.93 35.60 22.87
C LYS A 8 -9.91 35.92 21.37
N TRP A 9 -9.81 37.20 20.97
CA TRP A 9 -9.77 37.62 19.57
C TRP A 9 -8.38 37.44 18.94
N LEU A 10 -7.32 37.45 19.76
CA LEU A 10 -5.94 37.20 19.32
C LEU A 10 -5.72 35.74 18.91
N LEU A 11 -6.32 34.79 19.66
CA LEU A 11 -6.26 33.35 19.36
C LEU A 11 -7.01 32.98 18.07
N THR A 12 -8.19 33.57 17.81
CA THR A 12 -8.96 33.31 16.59
C THR A 12 -8.30 33.91 15.35
N GLY A 13 -7.65 35.07 15.48
CA GLY A 13 -6.90 35.69 14.38
C GLY A 13 -5.69 34.84 13.95
N LEU A 14 -4.98 34.22 14.90
CA LEU A 14 -3.79 33.41 14.61
C LEU A 14 -4.11 32.14 13.81
N ALA A 15 -5.29 31.54 14.02
CA ALA A 15 -5.73 30.34 13.29
C ALA A 15 -6.03 30.62 11.80
N ALA A 16 -6.40 31.86 11.45
CA ALA A 16 -6.69 32.26 10.07
C ALA A 16 -5.42 32.48 9.21
N LEU A 17 -4.23 32.50 9.82
CA LEU A 17 -2.94 32.69 9.14
C LEU A 17 -2.26 31.37 8.73
N LEU A 18 -2.91 30.22 8.89
CA LEU A 18 -2.39 28.90 8.50
C LEU A 18 -3.07 28.40 7.21
N PRO A 19 -2.84 29.01 6.02
CA PRO A 19 -3.24 28.38 4.77
C PRO A 19 -2.32 27.16 4.55
N GLY A 20 -2.86 25.96 4.74
CA GLY A 20 -2.24 24.73 4.28
C GLY A 20 -2.40 24.64 2.77
N CYS A 21 -1.37 24.98 2.00
CA CYS A 21 -1.36 24.72 0.56
C CYS A 21 -1.16 23.21 0.31
N ALA A 22 -1.96 22.64 -0.59
CA ALA A 22 -1.63 21.36 -1.21
C ALA A 22 -0.38 21.55 -2.09
N VAL A 23 0.80 21.25 -1.56
CA VAL A 23 2.10 21.59 -2.17
C VAL A 23 2.70 20.47 -3.04
N GLY A 24 1.87 19.54 -3.52
CA GLY A 24 2.31 18.46 -4.40
C GLY A 24 1.74 18.61 -5.81
N PRO A 25 2.53 18.41 -6.88
CA PRO A 25 1.97 18.24 -8.21
C PRO A 25 1.08 16.99 -8.24
N ASN A 26 0.12 16.96 -9.17
CA ASN A 26 -0.70 15.76 -9.39
C ASN A 26 0.20 14.55 -9.66
N TYR A 27 -0.03 13.45 -8.95
CA TYR A 27 0.70 12.21 -9.17
C TYR A 27 0.52 11.77 -10.63
N GLN A 28 1.64 11.51 -11.31
CA GLN A 28 1.67 10.92 -12.63
C GLN A 28 2.40 9.58 -12.54
N LYS A 29 1.75 8.51 -13.00
CA LYS A 29 2.36 7.18 -13.01
C LYS A 29 3.63 7.24 -13.89
N PRO A 30 4.82 6.92 -13.36
CA PRO A 30 6.03 6.92 -14.16
C PRO A 30 5.96 5.83 -15.24
N GLN A 31 6.47 6.14 -16.43
CA GLN A 31 6.71 5.12 -17.44
C GLN A 31 7.97 4.33 -17.05
N THR A 32 7.77 3.08 -16.64
CA THR A 32 8.87 2.16 -16.34
C THR A 32 9.30 1.43 -17.59
N TRP A 33 10.61 1.35 -17.84
CA TRP A 33 11.12 0.48 -18.89
C TRP A 33 10.87 -0.99 -18.53
N THR A 34 10.28 -1.73 -19.46
CA THR A 34 10.15 -3.19 -19.39
C THR A 34 10.50 -3.78 -20.75
N PRO A 35 11.15 -4.95 -20.81
CA PRO A 35 11.41 -5.60 -22.08
C PRO A 35 10.08 -5.94 -22.78
N PRO A 36 9.96 -5.76 -24.10
CA PRO A 36 8.74 -6.12 -24.84
C PRO A 36 8.40 -7.61 -24.75
N LYS A 37 9.40 -8.45 -24.51
CA LYS A 37 9.28 -9.89 -24.30
C LYS A 37 10.27 -10.33 -23.24
N TRP A 38 9.79 -11.10 -22.28
CA TRP A 38 10.64 -11.84 -21.36
C TRP A 38 11.17 -13.10 -22.05
N ARG A 39 12.32 -13.62 -21.61
CA ARG A 39 12.77 -14.94 -22.06
C ARG A 39 11.75 -15.98 -21.59
N SER A 40 10.92 -16.46 -22.51
CA SER A 40 10.06 -17.60 -22.26
C SER A 40 10.94 -18.83 -22.12
N THR A 41 10.94 -19.47 -20.96
CA THR A 41 11.38 -20.86 -20.88
C THR A 41 10.41 -21.64 -21.75
N GLN A 42 10.89 -22.23 -22.85
CA GLN A 42 10.12 -23.20 -23.62
C GLN A 42 9.74 -24.34 -22.67
N VAL A 43 8.60 -24.23 -22.00
CA VAL A 43 7.94 -25.38 -21.41
C VAL A 43 7.47 -26.17 -22.61
N ALA A 44 8.11 -27.31 -22.83
CA ALA A 44 7.82 -28.19 -23.94
C ALA A 44 6.30 -28.42 -24.03
N ASN A 45 5.70 -28.04 -25.16
CA ASN A 45 4.32 -28.35 -25.57
C ASN A 45 3.17 -27.59 -24.86
N GLY A 46 3.15 -26.25 -24.88
CA GLY A 46 1.90 -25.53 -24.59
C GLY A 46 1.97 -24.03 -24.77
N LYS A 47 0.91 -23.44 -25.35
CA LYS A 47 0.67 -21.98 -25.30
C LYS A 47 0.33 -21.59 -23.86
N ASN A 48 1.35 -21.43 -23.02
CA ASN A 48 1.22 -20.91 -21.66
C ASN A 48 1.59 -19.42 -21.64
N ASP A 49 0.98 -18.63 -22.53
CA ASP A 49 1.16 -17.19 -22.50
C ASP A 49 0.38 -16.65 -21.29
N SER A 50 1.09 -16.07 -20.32
CA SER A 50 0.46 -15.42 -19.17
C SER A 50 -0.37 -14.23 -19.67
N THR A 51 -1.67 -14.25 -19.41
CA THR A 51 -2.59 -13.15 -19.75
C THR A 51 -2.95 -12.36 -18.50
N THR A 52 -3.05 -11.03 -18.62
CA THR A 52 -3.60 -10.21 -17.55
C THR A 52 -5.07 -10.53 -17.32
N VAL A 53 -5.43 -10.88 -16.09
CA VAL A 53 -6.80 -11.01 -15.63
C VAL A 53 -7.16 -9.81 -14.75
N PRO A 54 -8.42 -9.35 -14.77
CA PRO A 54 -8.87 -8.21 -13.97
C PRO A 54 -9.03 -8.54 -12.49
N ASP A 55 -9.08 -9.82 -12.14
CA ASP A 55 -9.36 -10.29 -10.79
C ASP A 55 -8.14 -10.14 -9.87
N ALA A 56 -8.43 -9.92 -8.59
CA ALA A 56 -7.41 -9.99 -7.55
C ALA A 56 -6.84 -11.43 -7.50
N PRO A 57 -5.54 -11.59 -7.25
CA PRO A 57 -4.99 -12.92 -7.00
C PRO A 57 -5.69 -13.56 -5.80
N ASP A 58 -5.87 -14.87 -5.86
CA ASP A 58 -6.38 -15.63 -4.72
C ASP A 58 -5.43 -15.42 -3.54
N VAL A 59 -5.98 -15.00 -2.39
CA VAL A 59 -5.22 -14.81 -1.16
C VAL A 59 -4.64 -16.14 -0.70
N ALA A 60 -5.35 -17.25 -0.91
CA ALA A 60 -4.94 -18.61 -0.58
C ALA A 60 -4.40 -19.34 -1.82
N TRP A 61 -3.54 -18.66 -2.59
CA TRP A 61 -2.97 -19.17 -3.83
C TRP A 61 -2.28 -20.54 -3.68
N TRP A 62 -1.85 -20.95 -2.48
CA TRP A 62 -1.24 -22.25 -2.23
C TRP A 62 -2.22 -23.43 -2.31
N ASN A 63 -3.54 -23.19 -2.30
CA ASN A 63 -4.55 -24.25 -2.33
C ASN A 63 -4.48 -25.12 -3.61
N VAL A 64 -3.87 -24.64 -4.69
CA VAL A 64 -3.66 -25.42 -5.93
C VAL A 64 -2.79 -26.65 -5.68
N PHE A 65 -1.94 -26.64 -4.64
CA PHE A 65 -1.10 -27.77 -4.29
C PHE A 65 -1.85 -28.88 -3.56
N HIS A 66 -3.06 -28.60 -3.04
CA HIS A 66 -3.85 -29.55 -2.26
C HIS A 66 -3.09 -30.19 -1.08
N ASP A 67 -2.19 -29.42 -0.46
CA ASP A 67 -1.37 -29.86 0.67
C ASP A 67 -1.88 -29.25 1.98
N ALA A 68 -2.42 -30.10 2.86
CA ALA A 68 -2.98 -29.69 4.14
C ALA A 68 -1.92 -29.20 5.14
N GLU A 69 -0.70 -29.72 5.06
CA GLU A 69 0.40 -29.25 5.90
C GLU A 69 0.82 -27.84 5.48
N LEU A 70 0.96 -27.61 4.17
CA LEU A 70 1.25 -26.28 3.62
C LEU A 70 0.20 -25.26 4.05
N THR A 71 -1.10 -25.59 3.90
CA THR A 71 -2.17 -24.69 4.34
C THR A 71 -2.08 -24.38 5.83
N SER A 72 -1.80 -25.38 6.67
CA SER A 72 -1.63 -25.15 8.11
C SER A 72 -0.43 -24.26 8.44
N LEU A 73 0.65 -24.34 7.66
CA LEU A 73 1.83 -23.48 7.85
C LEU A 73 1.53 -22.04 7.45
N GLU A 74 0.88 -21.82 6.31
CA GLU A 74 0.48 -20.49 5.84
C GLU A 74 -0.47 -19.80 6.82
N ASP A 75 -1.47 -20.51 7.35
CA ASP A 75 -2.38 -19.98 8.37
C ASP A 75 -1.64 -19.55 9.65
N ARG A 76 -0.62 -20.33 10.05
CA ARG A 76 0.20 -20.03 11.22
C ARG A 76 1.10 -18.82 10.98
N VAL A 77 1.70 -18.69 9.79
CA VAL A 77 2.49 -17.53 9.40
C VAL A 77 1.61 -16.27 9.36
N ALA A 78 0.43 -16.35 8.74
CA ALA A 78 -0.48 -15.21 8.64
C ALA A 78 -0.92 -14.66 10.01
N SER A 79 -1.08 -15.53 11.02
CA SER A 79 -1.53 -15.15 12.36
C SER A 79 -0.41 -14.81 13.35
N GLN A 80 0.79 -15.39 13.20
CA GLN A 80 1.84 -15.33 14.23
C GLN A 80 3.15 -14.67 13.75
N ASN A 81 3.22 -14.20 12.50
CA ASN A 81 4.44 -13.56 12.00
C ASN A 81 4.60 -12.13 12.55
N LEU A 82 5.63 -11.93 13.38
CA LEU A 82 5.96 -10.65 14.01
C LEU A 82 6.39 -9.57 13.01
N ASP A 83 6.95 -9.94 11.86
CA ASP A 83 7.33 -8.96 10.83
C ASP A 83 6.09 -8.38 10.14
N ILE A 84 5.07 -9.21 9.90
CA ILE A 84 3.77 -8.74 9.36
C ILE A 84 3.06 -7.84 10.37
N GLN A 85 3.10 -8.20 11.66
CA GLN A 85 2.53 -7.36 12.71
C GLN A 85 3.24 -6.00 12.78
N ARG A 86 4.59 -5.98 12.76
CA ARG A 86 5.37 -4.73 12.72
C ARG A 86 5.01 -3.87 11.51
N ALA A 87 5.00 -4.45 10.30
CA ALA A 87 4.70 -3.72 9.08
C ALA A 87 3.27 -3.15 9.10
N THR A 88 2.32 -3.85 9.73
CA THR A 88 0.94 -3.38 9.91
C THR A 88 0.90 -2.15 10.81
N GLU A 89 1.66 -2.15 11.91
CA GLU A 89 1.76 -0.99 12.81
C GLU A 89 2.45 0.19 12.14
N GLU A 90 3.55 -0.03 11.40
CA GLU A 90 4.23 1.02 10.63
C GLU A 90 3.28 1.69 9.63
N LEU A 91 2.46 0.90 8.94
CA LEU A 91 1.43 1.42 8.04
C LEU A 91 0.35 2.21 8.79
N ALA A 92 -0.05 1.78 9.98
CA ALA A 92 -1.00 2.50 10.83
C ALA A 92 -0.44 3.85 11.27
N GLN A 93 0.82 3.90 11.71
CA GLN A 93 1.51 5.14 12.11
C GLN A 93 1.64 6.13 10.94
N SER A 94 1.87 5.65 9.71
CA SER A 94 1.95 6.52 8.54
C SER A 94 0.62 7.20 8.17
N ARG A 95 -0.51 6.71 8.67
CA ARG A 95 -1.85 7.21 8.33
C ARG A 95 -2.41 8.23 9.34
N THR A 96 -1.83 8.27 10.54
CA THR A 96 -2.13 9.25 11.60
C THR A 96 -1.32 10.53 11.44
#